data_AF-A0A6N7PRT2-F1
#
_entry.id   AF-A0A6N7PRT2-F1
#
_cell.length_a   1.000
_cell.length_b   1.000
_cell.length_c   1.000
_cell.angle_alpha   90.00
_cell.angle_beta   90.00
_cell.angle_gamma   90.00
#
_symmetry.space_group_name_H-M   'P 1'
#
loop_
_entity.id
_entity.type
_entity.pdbx_description
1 polymer ?
#
loop_
_entity_poly.entity_id
_entity_poly.type
_entity_poly.pdbx_seq_one_letter_code
_entity_poly.pdbx_strand_id
1 'polypeptide(L)'
;MSTRRAFLWAALVASLAACERDAPDVSREPAGARLQNVALLPVQVEDPHPALGCYEQALDRTMLTQHDAYRLCLGAMSYAPIDCYERATAGLVLSVQAIELCRCTDSLAPIECYERATRQTGLTQPDIIALCSATSMNRLYPNCAPF
;
A
#
# COMPACT_ATOMS: atom_id res chain seq x y z
N MET A 1 -31.83 -7.52 59.22
CA MET A 1 -31.57 -8.71 58.38
C MET A 1 -32.22 -8.51 57.02
N SER A 2 -31.44 -8.27 55.96
CA SER A 2 -31.91 -8.40 54.58
C SER A 2 -30.71 -8.57 53.66
N THR A 3 -30.34 -9.83 53.45
CA THR A 3 -29.25 -10.32 52.62
C THR A 3 -29.73 -10.46 51.18
N ARG A 4 -29.46 -9.46 50.33
CA ARG A 4 -29.64 -9.56 48.87
C ARG A 4 -28.41 -9.03 48.14
N ARG A 5 -27.28 -9.71 48.35
CA ARG A 5 -26.04 -9.54 47.58
C ARG A 5 -25.43 -10.93 47.33
N ALA A 6 -26.08 -11.75 46.51
CA ALA A 6 -25.56 -13.10 46.22
C ALA A 6 -25.99 -13.72 44.87
N PHE A 7 -26.70 -13.02 43.98
CA PHE A 7 -27.30 -13.68 42.80
C PHE A 7 -27.01 -13.01 41.45
N LEU A 8 -25.87 -12.31 41.30
CA LEU A 8 -25.51 -11.65 40.03
C LEU A 8 -24.19 -12.13 39.42
N TRP A 9 -23.55 -13.18 39.96
CA TRP A 9 -22.27 -13.70 39.46
C TRP A 9 -22.36 -14.98 38.61
N ALA A 10 -23.55 -15.54 38.38
CA ALA A 10 -23.70 -16.85 37.71
C ALA A 10 -24.00 -16.79 36.20
N ALA A 11 -24.16 -15.60 35.60
CA ALA A 11 -24.55 -15.46 34.19
C ALA A 11 -23.40 -15.14 33.22
N LEU A 12 -22.16 -14.99 33.70
CA LEU A 12 -21.03 -14.51 32.89
C LEU A 12 -20.03 -15.61 32.46
N VAL A 13 -20.24 -16.87 32.85
CA VAL A 13 -19.32 -17.99 32.55
C VAL A 13 -19.85 -18.93 31.44
N ALA A 14 -21.06 -18.70 30.93
CA ALA A 14 -21.72 -19.63 30.00
C ALA A 14 -21.48 -19.37 28.50
N SER A 15 -20.68 -18.37 28.11
CA SER A 15 -20.50 -17.98 26.70
C SER A 15 -19.15 -18.37 26.07
N LEU A 16 -18.30 -19.12 26.79
CA LEU A 16 -16.95 -19.51 26.33
C LEU A 16 -16.83 -20.98 25.85
N ALA A 17 -17.92 -21.74 25.81
CA ALA A 17 -17.91 -23.18 25.52
C ALA A 17 -18.41 -23.57 24.10
N ALA A 18 -18.42 -22.64 23.14
CA ALA A 18 -19.07 -22.87 21.83
C ALA A 18 -18.16 -22.72 20.58
N CYS A 19 -16.85 -22.60 20.72
CA CYS A 19 -15.91 -22.53 19.57
C CYS A 19 -15.03 -23.79 19.47
N GLU A 20 -15.60 -24.99 19.56
CA GLU A 20 -14.84 -26.24 19.40
C GLU A 20 -15.57 -27.21 18.45
N ARG A 21 -15.52 -26.88 17.15
CA ARG A 21 -15.75 -27.72 15.95
C ARG A 21 -15.08 -26.96 14.80
N ASP A 22 -14.26 -27.48 13.89
CA ASP A 22 -13.94 -28.81 13.42
C ASP A 22 -12.45 -28.78 12.99
N ALA A 23 -11.65 -29.75 13.40
CA ALA A 23 -10.33 -29.98 12.83
C ALA A 23 -10.49 -30.89 11.59
N PRO A 24 -10.05 -30.49 10.39
CA PRO A 24 -10.08 -31.38 9.25
C PRO A 24 -8.98 -32.45 9.38
N ASP A 25 -9.43 -33.70 9.35
CA ASP A 25 -8.63 -34.92 9.20
C ASP A 25 -7.84 -34.88 7.88
N VAL A 26 -6.55 -34.57 7.96
CA VAL A 26 -5.62 -34.70 6.83
C VAL A 26 -4.92 -36.05 6.98
N SER A 27 -5.54 -37.10 6.43
CA SER A 27 -4.86 -38.35 6.10
C SER A 27 -5.64 -39.15 5.07
N ARG A 28 -5.36 -38.89 3.79
CA ARG A 28 -5.45 -39.91 2.72
C ARG A 28 -4.70 -39.45 1.48
N GLU A 29 -3.51 -40.02 1.28
CA GLU A 29 -2.87 -40.11 -0.04
C GLU A 29 -3.65 -41.07 -0.93
N PRO A 30 -3.97 -40.69 -2.18
CA PRO A 30 -4.12 -41.64 -3.26
C PRO A 30 -2.86 -41.63 -4.13
N ALA A 31 -2.26 -42.81 -4.23
CA ALA A 31 -1.26 -43.14 -5.23
C ALA A 31 -1.82 -42.87 -6.63
N GLY A 32 -1.15 -41.98 -7.37
CA GLY A 32 -1.56 -41.60 -8.71
C GLY A 32 -0.67 -40.49 -9.24
N ALA A 33 0.57 -40.84 -9.58
CA ALA A 33 1.51 -39.96 -10.25
C ALA A 33 0.90 -39.44 -11.57
N ARG A 34 0.35 -38.22 -11.51
CA ARG A 34 0.10 -37.39 -12.68
C ARG A 34 1.07 -36.23 -12.55
N LEU A 35 2.06 -36.17 -13.45
CA LEU A 35 2.95 -35.03 -13.60
C LEU A 35 2.08 -33.78 -13.80
N GLN A 36 1.84 -33.04 -12.72
CA GLN A 36 1.24 -31.73 -12.81
C GLN A 36 2.35 -30.81 -13.30
N ASN A 37 2.14 -30.18 -14.45
CA ASN A 37 2.87 -28.98 -14.82
C ASN A 37 2.68 -27.98 -13.68
N VAL A 38 3.64 -27.93 -12.76
CA VAL A 38 3.72 -26.88 -11.76
C VAL A 38 3.98 -25.61 -12.55
N ALA A 39 2.93 -24.82 -12.73
CA ALA A 39 3.09 -23.44 -13.14
C ALA A 39 4.06 -22.81 -12.13
N LEU A 40 5.26 -22.49 -12.58
CA LEU A 40 6.21 -21.69 -11.85
C LEU A 40 5.53 -20.34 -11.60
N LEU A 41 4.85 -20.23 -10.46
CA LEU A 41 4.47 -18.94 -9.93
C LEU A 41 5.78 -18.17 -9.74
N PRO A 42 5.94 -16.97 -10.31
CA PRO A 42 7.13 -16.18 -10.09
C PRO A 42 7.22 -15.91 -8.60
N VAL A 43 8.24 -16.48 -7.95
CA VAL A 43 8.66 -16.08 -6.61
C VAL A 43 8.82 -14.57 -6.68
N GLN A 44 7.99 -13.83 -5.93
CA GLN A 44 8.17 -12.40 -5.75
C GLN A 44 9.48 -12.27 -4.97
N VAL A 45 10.60 -12.08 -5.68
CA VAL A 45 11.87 -11.77 -5.04
C VAL A 45 11.68 -10.37 -4.50
N GLU A 46 11.38 -10.26 -3.21
CA GLU A 46 11.42 -8.98 -2.52
C GLU A 46 12.83 -8.44 -2.68
N ASP A 47 12.96 -7.33 -3.41
CA ASP A 47 14.24 -6.65 -3.62
C ASP A 47 14.78 -6.23 -2.24
N PRO A 48 15.98 -6.67 -1.83
CA PRO A 48 16.56 -6.25 -0.56
C PRO A 48 16.79 -4.72 -0.48
N HIS A 49 16.72 -4.01 -1.60
CA HIS A 49 16.89 -2.56 -1.71
C HIS A 49 15.78 -1.94 -2.57
N PRO A 50 14.52 -1.91 -2.12
CA PRO A 50 13.37 -1.50 -2.94
C PRO A 50 13.50 -0.06 -3.49
N ALA A 51 14.15 0.83 -2.75
CA ALA A 51 14.42 2.20 -3.21
C ALA A 51 15.43 2.24 -4.36
N LEU A 52 16.44 1.36 -4.36
CA LEU A 52 17.41 1.26 -5.46
C LEU A 52 16.74 0.66 -6.70
N GLY A 53 15.98 -0.42 -6.54
CA GLY A 53 15.20 -0.99 -7.63
C GLY A 53 14.21 0.03 -8.22
N CYS A 54 13.53 0.83 -7.38
CA CYS A 54 12.70 1.94 -7.86
C CYS A 54 13.52 2.94 -8.67
N TYR A 55 14.68 3.38 -8.16
CA TYR A 55 15.52 4.35 -8.86
C TYR A 55 15.94 3.86 -10.25
N GLU A 56 16.40 2.62 -10.37
CA GLU A 56 16.80 2.02 -11.64
C GLU A 56 15.61 1.92 -12.60
N GLN A 57 14.48 1.42 -12.12
CA GLN A 57 13.25 1.33 -12.91
C GLN A 57 12.72 2.70 -13.32
N ALA A 58 12.89 3.74 -12.51
CA ALA A 58 12.51 5.10 -12.88
C ALA A 58 13.34 5.63 -14.04
N LEU A 59 14.64 5.31 -14.11
CA LEU A 59 15.50 5.67 -15.24
C LEU A 59 15.12 4.94 -16.53
N ASP A 60 14.68 3.68 -16.41
CA ASP A 60 14.33 2.85 -17.57
C ASP A 60 12.94 3.16 -18.12
N ARG A 61 11.97 3.42 -17.23
CA ARG A 61 10.55 3.57 -17.59
C ARG A 61 10.14 5.01 -17.87
N THR A 62 10.92 5.99 -17.42
CA THR A 62 10.55 7.41 -17.49
C THR A 62 11.64 8.23 -18.20
N MET A 63 11.35 9.51 -18.47
CA MET A 63 12.33 10.47 -19.00
C MET A 63 12.96 11.33 -17.89
N LEU A 64 12.96 10.85 -16.64
CA LEU A 64 13.49 11.60 -15.51
C LEU A 64 15.02 11.69 -15.56
N THR A 65 15.54 12.82 -15.06
CA THR A 65 16.97 12.92 -14.77
C THR A 65 17.33 12.01 -13.59
N GLN A 66 18.61 11.67 -13.43
CA GLN A 66 19.07 10.93 -12.24
C GLN A 66 18.66 11.60 -10.94
N HIS A 67 18.74 12.94 -10.87
CA HIS A 67 18.34 13.67 -9.68
C HIS A 67 16.85 13.55 -9.39
N ASP A 68 16.01 13.64 -10.42
CA ASP A 68 14.56 13.55 -10.26
C ASP A 68 14.07 12.12 -9.97
N ALA A 69 14.68 11.12 -10.60
CA ALA A 69 14.45 9.72 -10.29
C ALA A 69 14.81 9.42 -8.83
N TYR A 70 15.95 9.95 -8.35
CA TYR A 70 16.33 9.87 -6.95
C TYR A 70 15.27 10.50 -6.03
N ARG A 71 14.79 11.71 -6.35
CA ARG A 71 13.76 12.39 -5.55
C ARG A 71 12.43 11.63 -5.53
N LEU A 72 12.04 11.02 -6.65
CA LEU A 72 10.80 10.25 -6.75
C LEU A 72 10.87 8.96 -5.92
N CYS A 73 12.00 8.25 -5.97
CA CYS A 73 12.17 6.93 -5.36
C CYS A 73 12.79 6.94 -3.96
N LEU A 74 13.09 8.11 -3.40
CA LEU A 74 13.64 8.22 -2.06
C LEU A 74 12.67 7.60 -1.03
N GLY A 75 13.16 6.58 -0.31
CA GLY A 75 12.36 5.86 0.70
C GLY A 75 11.26 4.97 0.12
N ALA A 76 11.27 4.70 -1.19
CA ALA A 76 10.29 3.83 -1.82
C ALA A 76 10.44 2.37 -1.33
N MET A 77 9.29 1.76 -1.01
CA MET A 77 9.19 0.34 -0.63
C MET A 77 8.69 -0.53 -1.79
N SER A 78 8.37 0.09 -2.93
CA SER A 78 7.84 -0.56 -4.14
C SER A 78 8.03 0.36 -5.35
N TYR A 79 7.52 -0.07 -6.50
CA TYR A 79 7.49 0.73 -7.73
C TYR A 79 6.30 1.71 -7.81
N ALA A 80 5.46 1.79 -6.77
CA ALA A 80 4.27 2.65 -6.76
C ALA A 80 4.55 4.14 -7.05
N PRO A 81 5.66 4.76 -6.62
CA PRO A 81 5.98 6.13 -7.01
C PRO A 81 6.14 6.31 -8.52
N ILE A 82 6.71 5.31 -9.21
CA ILE A 82 6.86 5.32 -10.68
C ILE A 82 5.49 5.22 -11.34
N ASP A 83 4.67 4.25 -10.90
CA ASP A 83 3.34 4.03 -11.47
C ASP A 83 2.44 5.27 -11.28
N CYS A 84 2.53 5.91 -10.12
CA CYS A 84 1.86 7.19 -9.87
C CYS A 84 2.39 8.30 -10.79
N TYR A 85 3.71 8.42 -10.95
CA TYR A 85 4.33 9.46 -11.77
C TYR A 85 3.98 9.34 -13.26
N GLU A 86 4.01 8.12 -13.80
CA GLU A 86 3.62 7.85 -15.19
C GLU A 86 2.17 8.25 -15.43
N ARG A 87 1.26 7.93 -14.50
CA ARG A 87 -0.14 8.35 -14.59
C ARG A 87 -0.31 9.86 -14.48
N ALA A 88 0.42 10.50 -13.56
CA ALA A 88 0.35 11.95 -13.36
C ALA A 88 0.82 12.73 -14.60
N THR A 89 1.91 12.27 -15.22
CA THR A 89 2.46 12.93 -16.42
C THR A 89 1.64 12.66 -17.68
N ALA A 90 0.96 11.50 -17.77
CA ALA A 90 -0.06 11.27 -18.80
C ALA A 90 -1.25 12.25 -18.68
N GLY A 91 -1.55 12.70 -17.46
CA GLY A 91 -2.59 13.71 -17.16
C GLY A 91 -2.14 15.18 -17.29
N LEU A 92 -0.97 15.46 -17.89
CA LEU A 92 -0.39 16.80 -18.08
C LEU A 92 0.05 17.52 -16.80
N VAL A 93 0.30 16.81 -15.70
CA VAL A 93 0.99 17.39 -14.54
C VAL A 93 2.47 17.59 -14.90
N LEU A 94 3.04 18.76 -14.61
CA LEU A 94 4.46 19.01 -14.86
C LEU A 94 5.31 18.03 -14.03
N SER A 95 6.44 17.57 -14.58
CA SER A 95 7.28 16.53 -13.96
C SER A 95 7.61 16.80 -12.49
N VAL A 96 8.01 18.04 -12.17
CA VAL A 96 8.32 18.45 -10.79
C VAL A 96 7.12 18.29 -9.86
N GLN A 97 5.93 18.64 -10.33
CA GLN A 97 4.69 18.55 -9.56
C GLN A 97 4.24 17.09 -9.41
N ALA A 98 4.44 16.27 -10.45
CA ALA A 98 4.19 14.84 -10.38
C ALA A 98 5.11 14.15 -9.36
N ILE A 99 6.38 14.54 -9.28
CA ILE A 99 7.32 14.04 -8.26
C ILE A 99 6.82 14.42 -6.86
N GLU A 100 6.44 15.68 -6.64
CA GLU A 100 5.93 16.12 -5.34
C GLU A 100 4.63 15.40 -4.94
N LEU A 101 3.77 15.11 -5.91
CA LEU A 101 2.53 14.38 -5.69
C LEU A 101 2.78 12.90 -5.33
N CYS A 102 3.69 12.24 -6.06
CA CYS A 102 3.84 10.79 -6.08
C CYS A 102 4.99 10.24 -5.21
N ARG A 103 5.94 11.07 -4.78
CA ARG A 103 7.02 10.60 -3.89
C ARG A 103 6.44 9.99 -2.61
N CYS A 104 7.08 8.95 -2.11
CA CYS A 104 6.70 8.22 -0.89
C CYS A 104 5.31 7.56 -0.91
N THR A 105 4.71 7.38 -2.08
CA THR A 105 3.45 6.64 -2.19
C THR A 105 3.69 5.12 -2.25
N ASP A 106 2.74 4.38 -1.71
CA ASP A 106 2.62 2.93 -1.84
C ASP A 106 1.48 2.51 -2.79
N SER A 107 0.82 3.48 -3.41
CA SER A 107 -0.40 3.27 -4.20
C SER A 107 -0.64 4.40 -5.22
N LEU A 108 -1.72 4.30 -6.00
CA LEU A 108 -2.18 5.38 -6.89
C LEU A 108 -3.05 6.43 -6.17
N ALA A 109 -3.22 6.34 -4.86
CA ALA A 109 -4.11 7.22 -4.10
C ALA A 109 -3.83 8.73 -4.28
N PRO A 110 -2.56 9.20 -4.33
CA PRO A 110 -2.27 10.62 -4.54
C PRO A 110 -2.78 11.15 -5.88
N ILE A 111 -2.56 10.41 -6.98
CA ILE A 111 -3.01 10.83 -8.31
C ILE A 111 -4.53 10.71 -8.46
N GLU A 112 -5.16 9.69 -7.85
CA GLU A 112 -6.62 9.59 -7.81
C GLU A 112 -7.27 10.73 -7.01
N CYS A 113 -6.63 11.14 -5.91
CA CYS A 113 -7.03 12.32 -5.15
C CYS A 113 -6.92 13.58 -6.00
N TYR A 114 -5.78 13.78 -6.68
CA TYR A 114 -5.54 14.93 -7.56
C TYR A 114 -6.59 15.01 -8.65
N GLU A 115 -6.81 13.93 -9.40
CA GLU A 115 -7.81 13.84 -10.47
C GLU A 115 -9.22 14.16 -9.98
N ARG A 116 -9.59 13.67 -8.78
CA ARG A 116 -10.89 13.94 -8.17
C ARG A 116 -11.01 15.41 -7.77
N ALA A 117 -10.01 15.96 -7.09
CA ALA A 117 -10.01 17.33 -6.62
C ALA A 117 -10.07 18.33 -7.79
N THR A 118 -9.38 18.06 -8.90
CA THR A 118 -9.46 18.87 -10.13
C THR A 118 -10.88 18.91 -10.69
N ARG A 119 -11.66 17.82 -10.59
CA ARG A 119 -13.04 17.76 -11.10
C ARG A 119 -14.09 18.30 -10.14
N GLN A 120 -13.84 18.25 -8.84
CA GLN A 120 -14.87 18.45 -7.80
C GLN A 120 -14.66 19.71 -6.95
N THR A 121 -13.53 20.40 -7.09
CA THR A 121 -13.19 21.57 -6.28
C THR A 121 -12.83 22.77 -7.15
N GLY A 122 -12.81 23.96 -6.55
CA GLY A 122 -12.26 25.18 -7.16
C GLY A 122 -10.83 25.49 -6.69
N LEU A 123 -10.12 24.51 -6.15
CA LEU A 123 -8.76 24.69 -5.65
C LEU A 123 -7.76 24.90 -6.79
N THR A 124 -6.70 25.67 -6.52
CA THR A 124 -5.61 25.82 -7.49
C THR A 124 -4.80 24.52 -7.59
N GLN A 125 -4.10 24.31 -8.71
CA GLN A 125 -3.25 23.12 -8.87
C GLN A 125 -2.22 22.97 -7.72
N PRO A 126 -1.49 24.02 -7.28
CA PRO A 126 -0.63 23.93 -6.10
C PRO A 126 -1.35 23.48 -4.83
N ASP A 127 -2.56 23.99 -4.58
CA ASP A 127 -3.36 23.61 -3.40
C ASP A 127 -3.80 22.14 -3.46
N ILE A 128 -4.17 21.66 -4.66
CA ILE A 128 -4.53 20.25 -4.86
C ILE A 128 -3.31 19.35 -4.65
N ILE A 129 -2.14 19.73 -5.16
CA ILE A 129 -0.90 18.96 -4.92
C ILE A 129 -0.59 18.92 -3.43
N ALA A 130 -0.66 20.06 -2.74
CA ALA A 130 -0.42 20.12 -1.30
C ALA A 130 -1.44 19.27 -0.52
N LEU A 131 -2.69 19.22 -0.96
CA LEU A 131 -3.75 18.41 -0.34
C LEU A 131 -3.55 16.91 -0.57
N CYS A 132 -3.19 16.53 -1.79
CA CYS A 132 -3.19 15.14 -2.26
C CYS A 132 -1.81 14.49 -2.27
N SER A 133 -0.72 15.21 -1.99
CA SER A 133 0.60 14.60 -1.95
C SER A 133 0.62 13.45 -0.94
N ALA A 134 1.36 12.40 -1.27
CA ALA A 134 1.49 11.26 -0.36
C ALA A 134 2.03 11.72 1.02
N THR A 135 2.87 12.75 1.07
CA THR A 135 3.36 13.35 2.33
C THR A 135 2.26 13.96 3.20
N SER A 136 1.22 14.52 2.57
CA SER A 136 0.07 15.11 3.27
C SER A 136 -0.97 14.07 3.65
N MET A 137 -1.19 13.07 2.79
CA MET A 137 -2.16 11.99 3.00
C MET A 137 -1.64 10.93 3.98
N ASN A 138 -0.36 10.60 3.92
CA ASN A 138 0.32 9.68 4.84
C ASN A 138 1.13 10.47 5.87
N ARG A 139 0.46 10.98 6.91
CA ARG A 139 1.08 11.65 8.07
C ARG A 139 2.10 10.80 8.87
N LEU A 140 2.43 9.57 8.47
CA LEU A 140 3.04 8.57 9.36
C LEU A 140 4.02 7.58 8.69
N TYR A 141 4.66 7.90 7.56
CA TYR A 141 5.82 7.10 7.14
C TYR A 141 7.12 7.69 7.72
N PRO A 142 7.83 6.99 8.64
CA PRO A 142 9.07 7.51 9.25
C PRO A 142 10.23 7.66 8.25
N ASN A 143 10.05 7.20 7.01
CA ASN A 143 11.11 7.14 5.99
C ASN A 143 10.90 8.12 4.83
N CYS A 144 9.83 8.91 4.84
CA CYS A 144 9.64 9.98 3.86
C CYS A 144 10.18 11.29 4.44
N ALA A 145 11.45 11.58 4.18
CA ALA A 145 12.06 12.84 4.61
C ALA A 145 11.73 13.97 3.61
N PRO A 146 11.02 15.04 4.00
CA PRO A 146 11.01 16.27 3.22
C PRO A 146 12.41 16.90 3.24
N PHE A 147 12.80 17.52 2.13
CA PHE A 147 14.00 18.37 2.02
C PHE A 147 13.64 19.83 2.24
#